data_AF-A0A2E9NWJ2-F1
#
_entry.id   AF-A0A2E9NWJ2-F1
#
_cell.length_a   1.000
_cell.length_b   1.000
_cell.length_c   1.000
_cell.angle_alpha   90.00
_cell.angle_beta   90.00
_cell.angle_gamma   90.00
#
_symmetry.space_group_name_H-M   'P 1'
#
loop_
_entity.id
_entity.type
_entity.pdbx_description
1 polymer ?
#
loop_
_entity_poly.entity_id
_entity_poly.type
_entity_poly.pdbx_seq_one_letter_code
_entity_poly.pdbx_strand_id
1 'polypeptide(L)' 'MELIVLGSAAGGGLPQWNCAGGQSKSVWANERPPQTQASVAIGSLRDGYVVINASPDLRQQIIAT' A
#
# COMPACT_ATOMS: atom_id res chain seq x y z
N MET A 1 18.16 -2.55 10.98
CA MET A 1 17.84 -2.35 9.56
C MET A 1 16.54 -3.08 9.31
N GLU A 2 15.53 -2.34 8.89
CA GLU A 2 14.15 -2.80 8.71
C GLU A 2 13.70 -2.57 7.27
N LEU A 3 12.83 -3.45 6.77
CA LEU A 3 12.09 -3.29 5.53
C LEU A 3 10.60 -3.27 5.89
N ILE A 4 9.94 -2.16 5.63
CA ILE A 4 8.51 -1.99 5.88
C ILE A 4 7.79 -2.00 4.54
N VAL A 5 6.85 -2.92 4.36
CA VAL A 5 5.96 -2.92 3.19
C VAL A 5 4.86 -1.90 3.45
N LEU A 6 4.93 -0.77 2.77
CA LEU A 6 3.93 0.31 2.86
C LEU A 6 2.70 0.01 1.99
N GLY A 7 2.92 -0.65 0.85
CA GLY A 7 1.87 -1.14 -0.04
C GLY A 7 2.39 -2.22 -0.97
N SER A 8 1.48 -3.06 -1.45
CA SER A 8 1.80 -4.27 -2.22
C SER A 8 0.95 -4.46 -3.48
N ALA A 9 -0.07 -3.63 -3.69
CA ALA A 9 -0.89 -3.71 -4.89
C ALA A 9 -0.18 -3.08 -6.10
N ALA A 10 -0.56 -3.49 -7.31
CA ALA A 10 -0.16 -2.82 -8.53
C ALA A 10 -0.80 -1.42 -8.65
N GLY A 11 -0.61 -0.76 -9.79
CA GLY A 11 -1.24 0.55 -10.06
C GLY A 11 -2.76 0.50 -9.88
N GLY A 12 -3.32 1.53 -9.25
CA GLY A 12 -4.75 1.60 -8.93
C GLY A 12 -5.15 1.01 -7.57
N GLY A 13 -4.28 0.23 -6.91
CA GLY A 13 -4.58 -0.39 -5.62
C GLY A 13 -5.52 -1.60 -5.73
N LEU A 14 -5.92 -2.13 -4.57
CA LEU A 14 -6.96 -3.16 -4.48
C LEU A 14 -7.93 -2.78 -3.35
N PRO A 15 -9.21 -2.49 -3.63
CA PRO A 15 -9.81 -2.50 -4.94
C PRO A 15 -9.37 -1.28 -5.75
N GLN A 16 -9.20 -1.45 -7.07
CA GLN A 16 -9.04 -0.29 -7.94
C GLN A 16 -10.39 0.43 -8.05
N TRP A 17 -10.37 1.77 -7.90
CA TRP A 17 -11.56 2.60 -7.72
C TRP A 17 -12.67 2.41 -8.78
N ASN A 18 -12.29 2.07 -10.02
CA ASN A 18 -13.21 1.86 -11.14
C ASN A 18 -13.34 0.38 -11.57
N CYS A 19 -12.89 -0.58 -10.76
CA CYS A 19 -12.94 -2.00 -11.07
C CYS A 19 -13.92 -2.74 -10.15
N ALA A 20 -14.95 -3.37 -10.73
CA ALA A 20 -15.97 -4.14 -10.00
C ALA A 20 -15.85 -5.67 -10.19
N GLY A 21 -14.83 -6.13 -10.93
CA GLY A 21 -14.58 -7.55 -11.21
C GLY A 21 -13.43 -8.14 -10.39
N GLY A 22 -13.14 -9.43 -10.63
CA GLY A 22 -11.99 -10.13 -10.06
C GLY A 22 -11.83 -9.94 -8.55
N GLN A 23 -10.59 -9.69 -8.11
CA GLN A 23 -10.29 -9.47 -6.69
C GLN A 23 -10.90 -8.20 -6.10
N SER A 24 -11.16 -7.16 -6.91
CA SER A 24 -11.79 -5.93 -6.42
C SER A 24 -13.20 -6.22 -5.90
N LYS A 25 -13.96 -7.11 -6.57
CA LYS A 25 -15.28 -7.56 -6.11
C LYS A 25 -15.25 -8.11 -4.69
N SER A 26 -14.26 -8.95 -4.36
CA SER A 26 -14.11 -9.52 -3.02
C SER A 26 -13.77 -8.45 -1.97
N VAL A 27 -12.99 -7.42 -2.30
CA VAL A 27 -12.77 -6.32 -1.34
C VAL A 27 -14.02 -5.46 -1.16
N TRP A 28 -14.78 -5.18 -2.24
CA TRP A 28 -16.07 -4.49 -2.14
C TRP A 28 -17.10 -5.27 -1.30
N ALA A 29 -17.04 -6.61 -1.34
CA ALA A 29 -17.84 -7.49 -0.50
C ALA A 29 -17.26 -7.71 0.91
N ASN A 30 -16.17 -7.03 1.28
CA ASN A 30 -15.45 -7.17 2.56
C ASN A 30 -14.92 -8.60 2.84
N GLU A 31 -14.71 -9.41 1.81
CA GLU A 31 -14.15 -10.76 1.92
C GLU A 31 -12.61 -10.75 1.97
N ARG A 32 -11.99 -9.61 1.67
CA ARG A 32 -10.53 -9.40 1.66
C ARG A 32 -10.20 -7.97 2.06
N PRO A 33 -9.09 -7.72 2.79
CA PRO A 33 -8.67 -6.36 3.09
C PRO A 33 -8.20 -5.58 1.85
N PRO A 34 -8.36 -4.24 1.84
CA PRO A 34 -7.80 -3.39 0.82
C PRO A 34 -6.26 -3.36 0.88
N GLN A 35 -5.61 -3.03 -0.23
CA GLN A 35 -4.17 -2.86 -0.35
C GLN A 35 -3.87 -1.58 -1.13
N THR A 36 -2.94 -0.79 -0.61
CA THR A 36 -2.38 0.40 -1.27
C THR A 36 -1.32 0.01 -2.31
N GLN A 37 -1.01 0.94 -3.20
CA GLN A 37 -0.04 0.75 -4.27
C GLN A 37 1.38 0.49 -3.76
N ALA A 38 2.14 -0.29 -4.54
CA ALA A 38 3.49 -0.77 -4.21
C ALA A 38 4.43 0.35 -3.75
N SER A 39 4.89 0.24 -2.50
CA SER A 39 5.89 1.12 -1.88
C SER A 39 6.53 0.39 -0.70
N VAL A 40 7.81 0.67 -0.44
CA VAL A 40 8.53 0.15 0.74
C VAL A 40 9.33 1.25 1.40
N ALA A 41 9.58 1.12 2.70
CA ALA A 41 10.54 1.94 3.43
C ALA A 41 11.68 1.06 3.98
N ILE A 42 12.92 1.52 3.83
CA ILE A 42 14.11 0.82 4.36
C ILE A 42 14.87 1.76 5.27
N GLY A 43 15.23 1.31 6.48
CA GLY A 43 15.97 2.15 7.41
C GLY A 43 15.99 1.65 8.85
N SER A 44 16.01 2.62 9.77
CA SER A 44 15.96 2.39 11.21
C SER A 44 15.37 3.61 11.92
N LEU A 45 14.78 3.42 13.10
CA LEU A 45 14.32 4.54 13.93
C LEU A 45 15.42 5.56 14.30
N ARG A 46 16.69 5.16 14.30
CA ARG A 46 17.82 6.06 14.65
C ARG A 46 18.25 6.94 13.48
N ASP A 47 18.22 6.40 12.27
CA ASP A 47 18.80 7.06 11.08
C ASP A 47 17.73 7.62 10.14
N GLY A 48 16.46 7.27 10.38
CA GLY A 48 15.35 7.53 9.49
C GLY A 48 15.16 6.43 8.45
N TYR A 49 14.15 6.61 7.61
CA TYR A 49 13.79 5.66 6.54
C TYR A 49 13.85 6.34 5.18
N VAL A 50 14.34 5.59 4.19
CA VAL A 50 14.25 5.95 2.78
C VAL A 50 13.02 5.26 2.19
N VAL A 51 12.13 6.04 1.58
CA VAL A 51 10.96 5.52 0.86
C VAL A 51 11.33 5.22 -0.58
N ILE A 52 11.01 4.00 -1.03
CA ILE A 52 11.14 3.57 -2.43
C ILE A 52 9.74 3.53 -3.03
N ASN A 53 9.56 4.31 -4.11
CA ASN A 53 8.28 4.62 -4.76
C ASN A 53 7.33 5.42 -3.86
N ALA A 54 7.24 6.74 -4.11
CA ALA A 54 6.23 7.61 -3.52
C ALA A 54 4.89 7.39 -4.24
N SER A 55 4.14 6.38 -3.82
CA SER A 55 2.84 6.05 -4.42
C SER A 55 1.80 7.17 -4.18
N PRO A 56 0.70 7.23 -4.94
CA PRO A 56 -0.41 8.14 -4.64
C PRO A 56 -0.99 7.96 -3.23
N ASP A 57 -0.83 6.76 -2.65
CA ASP A 57 -1.29 6.43 -1.30
C ASP A 57 -0.32 6.85 -0.19
N LEU A 58 0.84 7.46 -0.52
CA LEU A 58 1.95 7.70 0.41
C LEU A 58 1.53 8.39 1.71
N ARG A 59 0.63 9.39 1.63
CA ARG A 59 0.11 10.07 2.83
C ARG A 59 -0.50 9.09 3.82
N GLN A 60 -1.37 8.19 3.34
CA GLN A 60 -2.03 7.20 4.19
C GLN A 60 -1.07 6.10 4.64
N GLN A 61 -0.11 5.72 3.79
CA GLN A 61 0.93 4.75 4.12
C GLN A 61 1.80 5.22 5.29
N ILE A 62 2.20 6.51 5.30
CA ILE A 62 2.97 7.11 6.40
C ILE A 62 2.13 7.18 7.69
N ILE A 63 0.86 7.57 7.61
CA ILE A 63 -0.01 7.70 8.79
C ILE A 63 -0.30 6.33 9.45
N ALA A 64 -0.32 5.26 8.66
CA ALA A 64 -0.64 3.91 9.13
C ALA A 64 0.57 3.13 9.65
N THR A 65 1.78 3.69 9.54
CA THR A 65 3.03 3.10 10.01
C THR A 65 3.48 3.81 11.28
#